data_AF-V4BFH1-F1
#
_entry.id   AF-V4BFH1-F1
#
_cell.length_a   1.000
_cell.length_b   1.000
_cell.length_c   1.000
_cell.angle_alpha   90.00
_cell.angle_beta   90.00
_cell.angle_gamma   90.00
#
_symmetry.space_group_name_H-M   'P 1'
#
loop_
_entity.id
_entity.type
_entity.pdbx_description
1 polymer ?
#
loop_
_entity_poly.entity_id
_entity_poly.type
_entity_poly.pdbx_seq_one_letter_code
_entity_poly.pdbx_strand_id
1 'polypeptide(L)' 'QVLCLSVCIGHINMSQEEVYTNVNLAINFLVSLLKKNWQNVRTLHIKSSMGPVQRIY' A
#
# COMPACT_ATOMS: atom_id res chain seq x y z
N GLN A 1 -8.49 13.47 12.71
CA GLN A 1 -8.97 12.13 12.31
C GLN A 1 -7.92 11.50 11.39
N VAL A 2 -7.40 10.32 11.73
CA VAL A 2 -6.45 9.60 10.86
C VAL A 2 -7.27 8.82 9.85
N LEU A 3 -7.10 9.11 8.56
CA LEU A 3 -7.74 8.35 7.49
C LEU A 3 -6.90 7.10 7.23
N CYS A 4 -7.40 5.95 7.68
CA CYS A 4 -6.78 4.66 7.41
C CYS A 4 -7.44 4.06 6.15
N LEU A 5 -6.73 4.10 5.03
CA LEU A 5 -7.16 3.48 3.77
C LEU A 5 -6.36 2.19 3.55
N SER A 6 -7.02 1.14 3.06
CA SER A 6 -6.39 -0.14 2.78
C SER A 6 -6.93 -0.70 1.46
N VAL A 7 -6.05 -1.32 0.68
CA VAL A 7 -6.40 -1.90 -0.62
C VAL A 7 -5.74 -3.27 -0.76
N CYS A 8 -6.43 -4.22 -1.38
CA CYS A 8 -5.87 -5.53 -1.70
C CYS A 8 -4.96 -5.42 -2.93
N ILE A 9 -3.76 -5.98 -2.83
CA ILE A 9 -2.69 -5.81 -3.84
C ILE A 9 -2.44 -7.12 -4.62
N GLY A 10 -2.81 -8.29 -4.05
CA GLY A 10 -2.63 -9.58 -4.72
C GLY A 10 -3.02 -10.78 -3.87
N HIS A 11 -2.82 -11.97 -4.44
CA HIS A 11 -3.11 -13.28 -3.85
C HIS A 11 -1.97 -14.29 -4.13
N ILE A 12 -2.02 -15.48 -3.51
CA ILE A 12 -0.87 -16.42 -3.48
C ILE A 12 -0.48 -17.02 -4.84
N ASN A 13 -1.36 -16.95 -5.85
CA ASN A 13 -1.07 -17.46 -7.20
C ASN A 13 -0.49 -16.39 -8.15
N MET A 14 -0.29 -15.15 -7.68
CA MET A 14 0.35 -14.10 -8.48
C MET A 14 1.87 -14.21 -8.42
N SER A 15 2.54 -13.80 -9.50
CA SER A 15 3.99 -13.71 -9.54
C SER A 15 4.50 -12.54 -8.68
N GLN A 16 5.75 -12.63 -8.22
CA GLN A 16 6.35 -11.57 -7.39
C GLN A 16 6.46 -10.23 -8.14
N GLU A 17 6.69 -10.28 -9.45
CA GLU A 17 6.80 -9.10 -10.31
C GLU A 17 5.46 -8.36 -10.46
N GLU A 18 4.37 -9.12 -10.64
CA GLU A 18 3.02 -8.57 -10.68
C GLU A 18 2.64 -7.95 -9.34
N VAL A 19 2.95 -8.62 -8.22
CA VAL A 19 2.69 -8.08 -6.88
C VAL A 19 3.46 -6.78 -6.67
N TYR A 20 4.74 -6.71 -7.06
CA TYR A 20 5.54 -5.49 -6.95
C TYR A 20 4.93 -4.33 -7.77
N THR A 21 4.48 -4.63 -8.99
CA THR A 21 3.81 -3.64 -9.84
C THR A 21 2.50 -3.16 -9.20
N ASN A 22 1.69 -4.08 -8.68
CA ASN A 22 0.44 -3.75 -8.00
C ASN A 22 0.69 -2.92 -6.72
N VAL A 23 1.76 -3.18 -5.95
CA VAL A 23 2.12 -2.38 -4.77
C VAL A 23 2.35 -0.93 -5.17
N ASN A 24 3.15 -0.69 -6.21
CA ASN A 24 3.46 0.66 -6.67
C ASN A 24 2.20 1.39 -7.18
N LEU A 25 1.35 0.70 -7.95
CA LEU A 25 0.08 1.26 -8.42
C LEU A 25 -0.87 1.60 -7.27
N ALA A 26 -1.01 0.70 -6.30
CA ALA A 26 -1.84 0.89 -5.11
C ALA A 26 -1.38 2.11 -4.28
N ILE A 27 -0.07 2.25 -4.06
CA ILE A 27 0.49 3.41 -3.36
C ILE A 27 0.19 4.71 -4.12
N ASN A 28 0.44 4.74 -5.43
CA ASN A 28 0.19 5.92 -6.24
C ASN A 28 -1.29 6.32 -6.28
N PHE A 29 -2.19 5.34 -6.32
CA PHE A 29 -3.63 5.57 -6.21
C PHE A 29 -4.02 6.15 -4.84
N LEU A 30 -3.52 5.57 -3.75
CA LEU A 30 -3.81 6.07 -2.40
C LEU A 30 -3.28 7.48 -2.18
N VAL A 31 -2.09 7.78 -2.71
CA VAL A 31 -1.47 9.10 -2.64
C VAL A 31 -2.24 10.13 -3.45
N SER A 32 -2.80 9.76 -4.61
CA SER A 32 -3.57 10.71 -5.45
C SER A 32 -4.90 11.13 -4.83
N LEU A 33 -5.48 10.31 -3.94
CA LEU A 33 -6.68 10.67 -3.19
C LEU A 33 -6.44 11.74 -2.10
N LEU A 34 -5.18 11.99 -1.72
CA LEU A 34 -4.81 12.97 -0.70
C LEU A 34 -4.53 14.34 -1.31
N LYS A 35 -5.18 15.40 -0.83
CA LYS A 35 -5.02 16.79 -1.31
C LYS A 35 -3.58 17.34 -1.33
N LYS A 36 -2.64 16.73 -0.61
CA LYS A 36 -1.20 17.09 -0.61
C LYS A 36 -0.28 15.89 -0.91
N ASN A 37 -0.84 14.82 -1.49
CA ASN A 37 -0.11 13.63 -1.89
C ASN A 37 0.80 13.10 -0.76
N TRP A 38 2.11 12.99 -1.02
CA TRP A 38 3.11 12.44 -0.13
C TRP A 38 3.32 13.25 1.17
N GLN A 39 3.05 14.55 1.18
CA GLN A 39 3.18 15.36 2.41
C GLN A 39 2.16 14.96 3.48
N ASN A 40 1.05 14.31 3.07
CA ASN A 40 0.01 13.86 3.99
C ASN A 40 0.14 12.36 4.33
N VAL A 41 1.16 11.68 3.79
CA VAL A 41 1.48 10.29 4.12
C VAL A 41 2.50 10.31 5.26
N ARG A 42 2.07 9.89 6.46
CA ARG A 42 2.97 9.75 7.61
C ARG A 42 3.69 8.41 7.64
N THR A 43 2.96 7.32 7.43
CA THR A 43 3.50 5.96 7.47
C THR A 43 2.72 5.05 6.54
N LEU A 44 3.40 4.13 5.85
CA LEU A 44 2.75 3.08 5.06
C LEU A 44 3.03 1.70 5.69
N HIS A 45 2.02 0.83 5.72
CA HIS A 45 2.13 -0.50 6.29
C HIS A 45 1.72 -1.54 5.27
N ILE A 46 2.65 -2.41 4.89
CA ILE A 46 2.36 -3.59 4.07
C ILE A 46 2.02 -4.73 5.02
N LYS A 47 0.78 -5.22 4.93
CA LYS A 47 0.29 -6.36 5.68
C LYS A 47 0.07 -7.54 4.74
N SER A 48 0.64 -8.67 5.08
CA SER A 48 0.31 -9.97 4.49
C SER A 48 -0.69 -10.71 5.40
N SER A 49 -1.51 -11.60 4.84
CA SER A 49 -2.63 -12.22 5.58
C SER A 49 -2.21 -12.94 6.86
N MET A 50 -1.00 -13.52 6.89
CA MET A 50 -0.47 -14.26 8.04
C MET A 50 0.97 -13.86 8.40
N GLY A 51 1.52 -12.80 7.78
CA GLY A 51 2.92 -12.42 7.94
C GLY A 51 3.12 -11.19 8.84
N PRO A 52 4.36 -10.94 9.29
CA PRO A 52 4.69 -9.75 10.05
C PRO A 52 4.55 -8.49 9.18
N VAL A 53 3.97 -7.45 9.76
CA VAL A 53 3.74 -6.17 9.08
C VAL A 53 5.06 -5.47 8.78
N GLN A 54 5.27 -5.09 7.53
CA GLN A 54 6.42 -4.29 7.12
C GLN A 54 6.01 -2.82 7.05
N ARG A 55 6.67 -1.96 7.83
CA ARG A 55 6.44 -0.51 7.81
C ARG A 55 7.43 0.14 6.84
N ILE A 56 6.89 0.88 5.88
CA ILE A 56 7.64 1.66 4.90
C ILE A 56 7.30 3.13 5.17
N TYR A 57 8.27 3.85 5.72
CA TYR A 57 8.11 5.20 6.27
C TYR A 57 7.28 5.26 7.57
#